data_AF-A0A6N4SYJ6-F1
#
_entry.id   AF-A0A6N4SYJ6-F1
#
_cell.length_a   1.000
_cell.length_b   1.000
_cell.length_c   1.000
_cell.angle_alpha   90.00
_cell.angle_beta   90.00
_cell.angle_gamma   90.00
#
_symmetry.space_group_name_H-M   'P 1'
#
loop_
_entity.id
_entity.type
_entity.pdbx_description
1 polymer ?
#
loop_
_entity_poly.entity_id
_entity_poly.type
_entity_poly.pdbx_seq_one_letter_code
_entity_poly.pdbx_strand_id
1 'polypeptide(L)'
;MESINRQSNLNFNTGNLLGYPSPAFLVFDKQNRKLAFCNSSTGDFKIYELSYLLAWRYEWNIKESMELSGSGRQVGTTNMRMPSFERVQRTGDFALILEVADENSPVIKFYMSERTAKEWCAKLNAIVNG
;
A
#
# COMPACT_ATOMS: atom_id res chain seq x y z
N MET A 1 -12.12 -14.29 6.62
CA MET A 1 -11.18 -14.48 7.74
C MET A 1 -11.55 -15.67 8.61
N GLU A 2 -12.77 -15.77 9.12
CA GLU A 2 -13.19 -16.91 9.95
C GLU A 2 -13.01 -18.27 9.24
N SER A 3 -13.31 -18.35 7.94
CA SER A 3 -13.05 -19.53 7.11
C SER A 3 -11.56 -19.91 7.07
N ILE A 4 -10.68 -18.93 6.83
CA ILE A 4 -9.22 -19.12 6.76
C ILE A 4 -8.67 -19.58 8.13
N ASN A 5 -9.11 -18.92 9.21
CA ASN A 5 -8.70 -19.25 10.58
C ASN A 5 -9.09 -20.70 10.94
N ARG A 6 -10.32 -21.11 10.63
CA ARG A 6 -10.80 -22.48 10.88
C ARG A 6 -10.07 -23.52 10.03
N GLN A 7 -9.80 -23.21 8.76
CA GLN A 7 -9.18 -24.17 7.83
C GLN A 7 -7.68 -24.35 8.06
N SER A 8 -6.99 -23.33 8.57
CA SER A 8 -5.52 -23.31 8.67
C SER A 8 -5.00 -23.30 10.11
N ASN A 9 -5.87 -23.42 11.11
CA ASN A 9 -5.55 -23.25 12.54
C ASN A 9 -4.83 -21.92 12.83
N LEU A 10 -5.31 -20.84 12.21
CA LEU A 10 -4.75 -19.49 12.34
C LEU A 10 -5.65 -18.59 13.17
N ASN A 11 -5.06 -17.53 13.70
CA ASN A 11 -5.70 -16.52 14.54
C ASN A 11 -5.57 -15.12 13.91
N PHE A 12 -5.91 -15.00 12.63
CA PHE A 12 -5.96 -13.71 11.96
C PHE A 12 -7.03 -12.82 12.58
N ASN A 13 -6.64 -11.61 12.99
CA ASN A 13 -7.55 -10.60 13.50
C ASN A 13 -7.55 -9.35 12.60
N THR A 14 -8.68 -8.64 12.57
CA THR A 14 -8.88 -7.44 11.75
C THR A 14 -8.05 -6.25 12.21
N GLY A 15 -7.64 -6.20 13.47
CA GLY A 15 -6.68 -5.22 13.99
C GLY A 15 -5.28 -5.36 13.40
N ASN A 16 -4.94 -6.50 12.79
CA ASN A 16 -3.65 -6.76 12.12
C ASN A 16 -3.79 -6.79 10.59
N LEU A 17 -4.71 -6.01 10.03
CA LEU A 17 -4.89 -5.82 8.60
C LEU A 17 -4.06 -4.69 8.04
N LEU A 18 -3.12 -5.01 7.15
CA LEU A 18 -2.33 -4.02 6.43
C LEU A 18 -2.81 -3.89 4.99
N GLY A 19 -3.20 -2.67 4.61
CA GLY A 19 -3.60 -2.34 3.24
C GLY A 19 -5.11 -2.26 3.00
N TYR A 20 -5.96 -2.71 3.93
CA TYR A 20 -7.42 -2.53 3.82
C TYR A 20 -7.79 -1.03 3.79
N PRO A 21 -8.74 -0.57 2.94
CA PRO A 21 -9.69 -1.35 2.11
C PRO A 21 -9.21 -1.72 0.70
N SER A 22 -7.90 -1.68 0.42
CA SER A 22 -7.37 -2.19 -0.86
C SER A 22 -7.79 -3.65 -1.10
N PRO A 23 -8.11 -4.05 -2.34
CA PRO A 23 -8.39 -5.43 -2.67
C PRO A 23 -7.29 -6.41 -2.25
N ALA A 24 -6.02 -6.02 -2.43
CA ALA A 24 -4.87 -6.77 -1.98
C ALA A 24 -4.40 -6.26 -0.62
N PHE A 25 -4.39 -7.13 0.39
CA PHE A 25 -4.01 -6.78 1.76
C PHE A 25 -3.34 -7.95 2.48
N LEU A 26 -2.63 -7.63 3.56
CA LEU A 26 -1.94 -8.60 4.41
C LEU A 26 -2.65 -8.73 5.76
N VAL A 27 -2.64 -9.94 6.30
CA VAL A 27 -3.10 -10.21 7.66
C VAL A 27 -2.02 -10.95 8.43
N PHE A 28 -1.77 -10.55 9.66
CA PHE A 28 -0.72 -11.13 10.50
C PHE A 28 -1.29 -11.93 11.67
N ASP A 29 -0.72 -13.12 11.87
CA ASP A 29 -0.90 -13.94 13.05
C ASP A 29 0.43 -14.00 13.79
N LYS A 30 0.57 -13.16 14.82
CA LYS A 30 1.77 -13.10 15.65
C LYS A 30 2.00 -14.41 16.42
N GLN A 31 0.93 -15.06 16.88
CA GLN A 31 1.03 -16.24 17.74
C GLN A 31 1.59 -17.43 16.96
N ASN A 32 1.04 -17.68 15.77
CA ASN A 32 1.50 -18.78 14.92
C ASN A 32 2.66 -18.39 13.99
N ARG A 33 3.15 -17.14 14.07
CA ARG A 33 4.23 -16.61 13.23
C ARG A 33 3.93 -16.74 11.73
N LYS A 34 2.68 -16.49 11.34
CA LYS A 34 2.22 -16.55 9.93
C LYS A 34 1.73 -15.20 9.43
N LEU A 35 1.76 -15.03 8.12
CA LEU A 35 1.03 -13.98 7.41
C LEU A 35 0.20 -14.59 6.29
N ALA A 36 -0.91 -13.94 5.95
CA ALA A 36 -1.67 -14.23 4.74
C ALA A 36 -1.68 -13.01 3.83
N PHE A 37 -1.36 -13.25 2.55
CA PHE A 37 -1.65 -12.32 1.47
C PHE A 37 -3.03 -12.65 0.91
N CYS A 38 -3.95 -11.70 0.96
CA CYS A 38 -5.35 -11.90 0.62
C CYS A 38 -5.74 -10.97 -0.53
N ASN A 39 -6.61 -11.46 -1.41
CA ASN A 39 -7.28 -10.67 -2.42
C ASN A 39 -8.80 -10.75 -2.18
N SER A 40 -9.43 -9.66 -1.72
CA SER A 40 -10.88 -9.66 -1.49
C SER A 40 -11.71 -9.66 -2.77
N SER A 41 -11.15 -9.24 -3.91
CA SER A 41 -11.86 -9.25 -5.19
C SER A 41 -11.99 -10.65 -5.77
N THR A 42 -10.96 -11.50 -5.63
CA THR A 42 -11.01 -12.89 -6.13
C THR A 42 -11.37 -13.91 -5.03
N GLY A 43 -11.20 -13.54 -3.76
CA GLY A 43 -11.33 -14.46 -2.63
C GLY A 43 -10.09 -15.32 -2.39
N ASP A 44 -9.04 -15.16 -3.21
CA ASP A 44 -7.81 -15.93 -3.09
C ASP A 44 -6.98 -15.48 -1.89
N PHE A 45 -6.24 -16.43 -1.31
CA PHE A 45 -5.24 -16.13 -0.30
C PHE A 45 -4.05 -17.08 -0.40
N LYS A 46 -2.89 -16.60 0.03
CA LYS A 46 -1.67 -17.40 0.20
C LYS A 46 -1.12 -17.16 1.60
N ILE A 47 -0.71 -18.23 2.27
CA ILE A 47 -0.16 -18.18 3.63
C ILE A 47 1.35 -18.39 3.55
N TYR A 48 2.09 -17.58 4.31
CA TYR A 48 3.54 -17.66 4.43
C TYR A 48 3.97 -17.60 5.89
N GLU A 49 5.20 -18.05 6.17
CA GLU A 49 5.88 -17.74 7.42
C GLU A 49 6.15 -16.22 7.53
N LEU A 50 6.27 -15.67 8.73
CA LEU A 50 6.69 -14.28 8.90
C LEU A 50 8.09 -13.99 8.30
N SER A 51 8.96 -14.99 8.18
CA SER A 51 10.27 -14.85 7.52
C SER A 51 10.19 -14.55 6.03
N TYR A 52 9.00 -14.69 5.42
CA TYR A 52 8.75 -14.22 4.06
C TYR A 52 8.86 -12.70 3.94
N LEU A 53 8.66 -11.96 5.03
CA LEU A 53 8.92 -10.52 5.11
C LEU A 53 10.39 -10.28 5.47
N LEU A 54 11.14 -9.73 4.51
CA LEU A 54 12.58 -9.50 4.63
C LEU A 54 12.90 -8.14 5.24
N ALA A 55 12.18 -7.10 4.83
CA ALA A 55 12.37 -5.75 5.34
C ALA A 55 11.10 -4.89 5.17
N TRP A 56 11.02 -3.78 5.91
CA TRP A 56 9.96 -2.79 5.77
C TRP A 56 10.48 -1.39 6.01
N ARG A 57 10.00 -0.44 5.20
CA ARG A 57 10.32 0.99 5.32
C ARG A 57 9.17 1.85 4.84
N TYR A 58 9.17 3.13 5.20
CA TYR A 58 8.26 4.10 4.63
C TYR A 58 9.01 5.05 3.70
N GLU A 59 8.36 5.45 2.61
CA GLU A 59 8.92 6.36 1.60
C GLU A 59 7.90 7.47 1.27
N TRP A 60 8.42 8.67 0.99
CA TRP A 60 7.60 9.78 0.47
C TRP A 60 7.34 9.55 -1.01
N ASN A 61 6.07 9.49 -1.44
CA ASN A 61 5.72 9.34 -2.84
C ASN A 61 5.22 10.66 -3.41
N ILE A 62 6.04 11.34 -4.21
CA ILE A 62 5.61 12.56 -4.91
C ILE A 62 4.73 12.13 -6.10
N LYS A 63 3.41 12.32 -5.99
CA LYS A 63 2.51 12.24 -7.15
C LYS A 63 2.54 13.58 -7.87
N GLU A 64 3.18 13.61 -9.04
CA GLU A 64 3.04 14.74 -9.93
C GLU A 64 1.71 14.65 -10.67
N SER A 65 0.86 15.67 -10.50
CA SER A 65 -0.33 15.85 -11.32
C SER A 65 -0.17 17.05 -12.23
N MET A 66 -0.67 16.94 -13.46
CA MET A 66 -0.90 18.09 -14.33
C MET A 66 -2.32 18.60 -14.08
N GLU A 67 -2.46 19.85 -13.67
CA GLU A 67 -3.75 20.52 -13.61
C GLU A 67 -3.90 21.45 -14.81
N LEU A 68 -5.10 21.47 -15.39
CA LEU A 68 -5.46 22.43 -16.44
C LEU A 68 -5.59 23.81 -15.79
N SER A 69 -4.68 24.74 -16.08
CA SER A 69 -4.84 26.11 -15.61
C SER A 69 -5.86 26.85 -16.48
N GLY A 70 -6.78 27.58 -15.84
CA GLY A 70 -7.84 28.34 -16.52
C GLY A 70 -7.33 29.54 -17.36
N SER A 71 -6.04 29.81 -17.30
CA SER A 71 -5.32 30.91 -17.95
C SER A 71 -4.73 30.49 -19.29
N GLY A 72 -5.55 29.92 -20.18
CA GLY A 72 -5.10 29.54 -21.52
C GLY A 72 -4.50 30.71 -22.31
N ARG A 73 -3.36 30.47 -22.97
CA ARG A 73 -2.68 31.49 -23.81
C ARG A 73 -3.43 31.63 -25.13
N GLN A 74 -3.79 32.86 -25.51
CA GLN A 74 -4.42 33.13 -26.80
C GLN A 74 -3.40 32.94 -27.93
N VAL A 75 -3.77 32.18 -28.95
CA VAL A 75 -2.89 31.86 -30.09
C VAL A 75 -3.37 32.62 -31.33
N GLY A 76 -2.59 33.62 -31.73
CA GLY A 76 -2.84 34.41 -32.93
C GLY A 76 -4.11 35.27 -32.87
N THR A 77 -4.69 35.58 -34.04
CA THR A 77 -5.85 36.47 -34.22
C THR A 77 -7.21 35.76 -34.10
N THR A 78 -7.23 34.48 -33.72
CA THR A 78 -8.47 33.69 -33.61
C THR A 78 -8.87 33.56 -32.14
N ASN A 79 -10.17 33.51 -31.83
CA ASN A 79 -10.71 33.37 -30.47
C ASN A 79 -10.46 31.98 -29.82
N MET A 80 -9.37 31.28 -30.18
CA MET A 80 -8.99 30.00 -29.62
C MET A 80 -7.98 30.19 -28.48
N ARG A 81 -8.32 29.73 -27.27
CA ARG A 81 -7.41 29.63 -26.14
C ARG A 81 -6.82 28.23 -26.09
N MET A 82 -5.50 28.11 -26.12
CA MET A 82 -4.85 26.84 -25.81
C MET A 82 -4.91 26.63 -24.30
N PRO A 83 -5.40 25.47 -23.82
CA PRO A 83 -5.29 25.13 -22.41
C PRO A 83 -3.82 25.11 -21.99
N SER A 84 -3.49 25.83 -20.94
CA SER A 84 -2.20 25.72 -20.26
C SER A 84 -2.31 24.66 -19.16
N PHE A 85 -1.25 23.88 -18.97
CA PHE A 85 -1.17 22.91 -17.90
C PHE A 85 -0.11 23.39 -16.91
N GLU A 86 -0.46 23.48 -15.65
CA GLU A 86 0.48 23.74 -14.58
C GLU A 86 0.80 22.44 -13.85
N ARG A 87 2.09 22.22 -13.59
CA ARG A 87 2.55 21.07 -12.80
C ARG A 87 2.30 21.41 -11.35
N VAL A 88 1.16 20.95 -10.82
CA VAL A 88 0.83 21.12 -9.41
C VAL A 88 1.41 19.92 -8.66
N GLN A 89 2.41 20.17 -7.80
CA GLN A 89 2.81 19.21 -6.79
C GLN A 89 1.69 19.14 -5.75
N ARG A 90 0.81 18.15 -5.87
CA ARG A 90 -0.08 17.79 -4.78
C ARG A 90 0.73 17.04 -3.74
N THR A 91 0.49 17.34 -2.47
CA THR A 91 1.11 16.68 -1.31
C THR A 91 1.13 15.17 -1.53
N GLY A 92 2.33 14.62 -1.65
CA GLY A 92 2.54 13.21 -1.95
C GLY A 92 1.96 12.30 -0.86
N ASP A 93 1.35 11.19 -1.26
CA ASP A 93 1.00 10.13 -0.32
C ASP A 93 2.31 9.51 0.24
N PHE A 94 2.29 8.94 1.45
CA PHE A 94 3.37 8.05 1.86
C PHE A 94 3.10 6.64 1.36
N ALA A 95 4.16 5.87 1.17
CA ALA A 95 4.06 4.44 0.94
C ALA A 95 4.78 3.68 2.04
N LEU A 96 4.13 2.67 2.61
CA LEU A 96 4.80 1.60 3.31
C LEU A 96 5.27 0.58 2.27
N ILE A 97 6.57 0.33 2.24
CA ILE A 97 7.25 -0.58 1.34
C ILE A 97 7.62 -1.82 2.14
N LEU A 98 7.22 -2.98 1.63
CA LEU A 98 7.58 -4.28 2.17
C LEU A 98 8.45 -5.01 1.17
N GLU A 99 9.58 -5.53 1.63
CA GLU A 99 10.40 -6.47 0.86
C GLU A 99 10.03 -7.89 1.26
N VAL A 100 9.78 -8.73 0.26
CA VAL A 100 9.32 -10.11 0.45
C VAL A 100 10.20 -11.09 -0.29
N ALA A 101 10.23 -12.33 0.19
CA ALA A 101 10.96 -13.44 -0.42
C ALA A 101 10.23 -14.03 -1.65
N ASP A 102 9.83 -13.17 -2.59
CA ASP A 102 9.29 -13.54 -3.91
C ASP A 102 10.20 -13.00 -5.00
N GLU A 103 10.79 -13.91 -5.78
CA GLU A 103 11.72 -13.56 -6.85
C GLU A 103 11.06 -12.76 -7.98
N ASN A 104 9.76 -12.97 -8.22
CA ASN A 104 9.03 -12.30 -9.30
C ASN A 104 8.45 -10.97 -8.87
N SER A 105 8.19 -10.79 -7.58
CA SER A 105 7.54 -9.60 -7.03
C SER A 105 8.09 -9.28 -5.63
N PRO A 106 9.36 -8.87 -5.54
CA PRO A 106 10.06 -8.74 -4.25
C PRO A 106 9.61 -7.55 -3.42
N VAL A 107 8.82 -6.62 -3.99
CA VAL A 107 8.42 -5.38 -3.32
C VAL A 107 6.92 -5.17 -3.40
N ILE A 108 6.29 -4.97 -2.24
CA ILE A 108 4.87 -4.65 -2.11
C ILE A 108 4.74 -3.23 -1.54
N LYS A 109 3.85 -2.42 -2.13
CA LYS A 109 3.64 -1.02 -1.72
C LYS A 109 2.21 -0.79 -1.25
N PHE A 110 2.06 -0.19 -0.07
CA PHE A 110 0.78 0.27 0.46
C PHE A 110 0.80 1.77 0.62
N TYR A 111 -0.01 2.49 -0.15
CA TYR A 111 -0.15 3.94 -0.04
C TYR A 111 -1.05 4.31 1.15
N MET A 112 -0.58 5.22 2.00
CA MET A 112 -1.24 5.65 3.22
C MET A 112 -0.69 6.98 3.72
N SER A 113 -1.23 7.49 4.84
CA SER A 113 -0.67 8.68 5.49
C SER A 113 0.70 8.38 6.11
N GLU A 114 1.54 9.41 6.29
CA GLU A 114 2.83 9.31 6.99
C GLU A 114 2.70 8.65 8.35
N ARG A 115 1.71 9.12 9.13
CA ARG A 115 1.43 8.63 10.47
C ARG A 115 1.15 7.13 10.45
N THR A 116 0.25 6.71 9.55
CA THR A 116 -0.13 5.30 9.39
C THR A 116 1.06 4.45 8.98
N ALA A 117 1.92 4.94 8.07
CA ALA A 117 3.12 4.22 7.65
C ALA A 117 4.12 4.03 8.80
N LYS A 118 4.35 5.07 9.60
CA LYS A 118 5.21 5.01 10.80
C LYS A 118 4.67 4.04 11.86
N GLU A 119 3.37 4.12 12.15
CA GLU A 119 2.69 3.20 13.07
C GLU A 119 2.83 1.74 12.62
N TRP A 120 2.66 1.48 11.31
CA TRP A 120 2.84 0.14 10.76
C TRP A 120 4.28 -0.35 10.78
N CYS A 121 5.27 0.49 10.49
CA CYS A 121 6.69 0.12 10.64
C CYS A 121 7.01 -0.31 12.08
N ALA A 122 6.54 0.44 13.08
CA ALA A 122 6.72 0.08 14.49
C ALA A 122 6.00 -1.24 14.83
N LYS A 123 4.79 -1.43 14.30
CA LYS A 123 4.02 -2.64 14.50
C LYS A 123 4.65 -3.88 13.84
N LEU A 124 5.20 -3.74 12.63
CA LEU A 124 5.91 -4.81 11.93
C LEU A 124 7.16 -5.23 12.70
N ASN A 125 7.92 -4.27 13.26
CA ASN A 125 9.01 -4.59 14.19
C ASN A 125 8.52 -5.45 15.37
N ALA A 126 7.40 -5.08 15.99
CA ALA A 126 6.85 -5.83 17.13
C ALA A 126 6.25 -7.20 16.77
N ILE A 127 5.80 -7.39 15.53
CA ILE A 127 5.24 -8.66 15.04
C ILE A 127 6.35 -9.62 14.59
N VAL A 128 7.34 -9.12 13.85
CA VAL A 128 8.36 -9.93 13.20
C VAL A 128 9.56 -10.18 14.11
N ASN A 129 9.94 -9.22 14.95
CA ASN A 129 11.13 -9.31 15.81
C ASN A 129 10.81 -9.56 17.30
N GLY A 130 9.54 -9.51 17.68
CA GLY A 130 9.10 -9.71 19.07
C GLY A 130 8.36 -11.01 19.27
#